data_AF-A0A1M2VBF0-F1
#
_entry.id   AF-A0A1M2VBF0-F1
#
_cell.length_a   1.000
_cell.length_b   1.000
_cell.length_c   1.000
_cell.angle_alpha   90.00
_cell.angle_beta   90.00
_cell.angle_gamma   90.00
#
_symmetry.space_group_name_H-M   'P 1'
#
loop_
_entity.id
_entity.type
_entity.pdbx_description
1 polymer ?
#
loop_
_entity_poly.entity_id
_entity_poly.type
_entity_poly.pdbx_seq_one_letter_code
_entity_poly.pdbx_strand_id
1 'polypeptide(L)'
;MPLSISCVYPERWDREEFIAPIPEPERQDLVTAYHAQLNAADDETRLRAARAWTKWEMTTSKLYVDPAHVAEAEENDFANAFARIENHYFVNDGFMRDGQLLEKQEIDKIRHIPCVVVQGRYDVICPATTAYALKKVWPEITLHIVPDAGHSSREPGTAKLLVKSDNEELDAYGRLDGLPVPAESSQSRPPDIGMFYWHRCEAALAAGGHSSFVSSRAVPSLWLRDVIGVFAEALRRCAGSIGTAVGRREHSQHA
;
A
#
# COMPACT_ATOMS: atom_id res chain seq x y z
N MET A 1 -19.89 -8.57 9.45
CA MET A 1 -19.04 -8.26 8.28
C MET A 1 -18.04 -7.20 8.71
N PRO A 2 -16.78 -7.27 8.26
CA PRO A 2 -15.88 -6.12 8.40
C PRO A 2 -16.49 -4.91 7.68
N LEU A 3 -16.26 -3.72 8.22
CA LEU A 3 -16.71 -2.47 7.61
C LEU A 3 -15.89 -2.24 6.34
N SER A 4 -16.55 -2.17 5.19
CA SER A 4 -15.89 -1.79 3.93
C SER A 4 -15.55 -0.30 3.96
N ILE A 5 -14.46 0.08 3.30
CA ILE A 5 -14.06 1.48 3.08
C ILE A 5 -15.18 2.31 2.42
N SER A 6 -16.02 1.68 1.59
CA SER A 6 -17.20 2.29 0.97
C SER A 6 -18.29 2.68 1.98
N CYS A 7 -18.31 2.06 3.16
CA CYS A 7 -19.21 2.44 4.25
C CYS A 7 -18.66 3.62 5.09
N VAL A 8 -17.35 3.88 5.01
CA VAL A 8 -16.69 5.00 5.70
C VAL A 8 -16.78 6.27 4.84
N TYR A 9 -16.64 6.14 3.52
CA TYR A 9 -16.69 7.25 2.55
C TYR A 9 -17.77 7.04 1.48
N PRO A 10 -19.06 6.96 1.86
CA PRO A 10 -20.14 6.66 0.92
C PRO A 10 -20.29 7.72 -0.19
N GLU A 11 -20.03 8.98 0.11
CA GLU A 11 -20.13 10.10 -0.84
C GLU A 11 -19.01 10.09 -1.90
N ARG A 12 -17.85 9.52 -1.56
CA ARG A 12 -16.70 9.37 -2.48
C ARG A 12 -16.76 8.07 -3.27
N TRP A 13 -17.50 7.10 -2.73
CA TRP A 13 -17.77 5.83 -3.38
C TRP A 13 -18.86 5.92 -4.45
N ASP A 14 -19.74 6.93 -4.34
CA ASP A 14 -20.95 7.05 -5.14
C ASP A 14 -20.67 7.07 -6.66
N ARG A 15 -21.75 6.90 -7.43
CA ARG A 15 -21.81 6.82 -8.89
C ARG A 15 -21.21 8.02 -9.62
N GLU A 16 -20.89 9.10 -8.91
CA GLU A 16 -20.30 10.32 -9.46
C GLU A 16 -18.76 10.36 -9.34
N GLU A 17 -18.14 9.47 -8.55
CA GLU A 17 -16.70 9.43 -8.35
C GLU A 17 -16.10 8.05 -8.65
N PHE A 18 -15.76 7.24 -7.64
CA PHE A 18 -14.98 6.01 -7.83
C PHE A 18 -15.73 4.93 -8.64
N ILE A 19 -17.05 4.85 -8.54
CA ILE A 19 -17.82 3.85 -9.30
C ILE A 19 -18.18 4.34 -10.72
N ALA A 20 -18.11 5.64 -10.97
CA ALA A 20 -18.57 6.26 -12.22
C ALA A 20 -17.94 5.66 -13.50
N PRO A 21 -16.63 5.36 -13.56
CA PRO A 21 -16.00 4.83 -14.77
C PRO A 21 -16.40 3.40 -15.10
N ILE A 22 -16.99 2.67 -14.15
CA ILE A 22 -17.25 1.23 -14.26
C ILE A 22 -18.71 0.95 -14.62
N PRO A 23 -18.99 0.22 -15.70
CA PRO A 23 -20.34 -0.23 -16.05
C PRO A 23 -21.00 -1.05 -14.94
N GLU A 24 -22.30 -0.86 -14.71
CA GLU A 24 -23.04 -1.53 -13.62
C GLU A 24 -22.89 -3.06 -13.58
N PRO A 25 -22.89 -3.79 -14.72
CA PRO A 25 -22.69 -5.25 -14.70
C PRO A 25 -21.31 -5.70 -14.21
N GLU A 26 -20.30 -4.83 -14.28
CA GLU A 26 -18.90 -5.15 -13.95
C GLU A 26 -18.54 -4.78 -12.50
N ARG A 27 -19.42 -4.08 -11.78
CA ARG A 27 -19.16 -3.58 -10.41
C ARG A 27 -19.04 -4.64 -9.32
N GLN A 28 -19.23 -5.91 -9.66
CA GLN A 28 -19.05 -7.03 -8.72
C GLN A 28 -17.58 -7.33 -8.45
N ASP A 29 -16.69 -7.02 -9.39
CA ASP A 29 -15.24 -7.14 -9.25
C ASP A 29 -14.57 -5.87 -9.80
N LEU A 30 -14.45 -4.87 -8.93
CA LEU A 30 -13.92 -3.57 -9.30
C LEU A 30 -12.45 -3.63 -9.70
N VAL A 31 -11.64 -4.53 -9.13
CA VAL A 31 -10.22 -4.66 -9.48
C VAL A 31 -10.09 -5.09 -10.94
N THR A 32 -10.82 -6.14 -11.32
CA THR A 32 -10.83 -6.63 -12.71
C THR A 32 -11.47 -5.63 -13.67
N ALA A 33 -12.56 -4.97 -13.26
CA ALA A 33 -13.20 -3.96 -14.09
C ALA A 33 -12.29 -2.75 -14.35
N TYR A 34 -11.61 -2.24 -13.31
CA TYR A 34 -10.60 -1.20 -13.45
C TYR A 34 -9.43 -1.65 -14.31
N HIS A 35 -8.99 -2.91 -14.20
CA HIS A 35 -7.92 -3.45 -15.05
C HIS A 35 -8.26 -3.34 -16.54
N ALA A 36 -9.51 -3.61 -16.91
CA ALA A 36 -9.97 -3.46 -18.30
C ALA A 36 -9.92 -2.00 -18.75
N GLN A 37 -10.44 -1.06 -17.95
CA GLN A 37 -10.46 0.36 -18.28
C GLN A 37 -9.05 0.97 -18.34
N LEU A 38 -8.18 0.62 -17.39
CA LEU A 38 -6.80 1.10 -17.29
C LEU A 38 -5.88 0.59 -18.41
N ASN A 39 -6.30 -0.44 -19.14
CA ASN A 39 -5.59 -0.98 -20.30
C ASN A 39 -6.38 -0.79 -21.61
N ALA A 40 -7.40 0.06 -21.61
CA ALA A 40 -8.12 0.43 -22.83
C ALA A 40 -7.17 1.12 -23.84
N ALA A 41 -7.43 0.88 -25.12
CA ALA A 41 -6.72 1.56 -26.22
C ALA A 41 -7.11 3.05 -26.32
N ASP A 42 -8.29 3.41 -25.84
CA ASP A 42 -8.76 4.80 -25.76
C ASP A 42 -8.16 5.50 -24.54
N ASP A 43 -7.41 6.58 -24.80
CA ASP A 43 -6.69 7.33 -23.77
C ASP A 43 -7.65 8.04 -22.80
N GLU A 44 -8.80 8.52 -23.28
CA GLU A 44 -9.79 9.20 -22.42
C GLU A 44 -10.38 8.24 -21.39
N THR A 45 -10.81 7.06 -21.84
CA THR A 45 -11.30 5.98 -20.98
C THR A 45 -10.25 5.59 -19.94
N ARG A 46 -9.00 5.38 -20.37
CA ARG A 46 -7.90 5.02 -19.48
C ARG A 46 -7.63 6.08 -18.43
N LEU A 47 -7.51 7.35 -18.83
CA LEU A 47 -7.21 8.47 -17.93
C LEU A 47 -8.36 8.73 -16.96
N ARG A 48 -9.62 8.59 -17.41
CA ARG A 48 -10.79 8.72 -16.53
C ARG A 48 -10.77 7.68 -15.42
N ALA A 49 -10.46 6.42 -15.74
CA ALA A 49 -10.32 5.36 -14.74
C ALA A 49 -9.12 5.61 -13.83
N ALA A 50 -7.97 6.01 -14.38
CA ALA A 50 -6.77 6.31 -13.60
C ALA A 50 -6.98 7.42 -12.56
N ARG A 51 -7.64 8.52 -12.95
CA ARG A 51 -7.99 9.62 -12.04
C ARG A 51 -8.93 9.16 -10.93
N ALA A 52 -10.00 8.44 -11.28
CA ALA A 52 -10.97 7.97 -10.30
C ALA A 52 -10.34 7.01 -9.28
N TRP A 53 -9.51 6.08 -9.75
CA TRP A 53 -8.75 5.15 -8.90
C TRP A 53 -7.81 5.88 -7.96
N THR A 54 -6.95 6.75 -8.50
CA THR A 54 -5.97 7.49 -7.72
C THR A 54 -6.65 8.42 -6.71
N LYS A 55 -7.70 9.14 -7.12
CA LYS A 55 -8.46 10.04 -6.25
C LYS A 55 -9.09 9.30 -5.06
N TRP A 56 -9.58 8.07 -5.29
CA TRP A 56 -10.13 7.23 -4.24
C TRP A 56 -9.09 6.90 -3.17
N GLU A 57 -7.88 6.48 -3.56
CA GLU A 57 -6.82 6.20 -2.60
C GLU A 57 -6.35 7.46 -1.89
N MET A 58 -6.02 8.54 -2.62
CA MET A 58 -5.57 9.80 -2.02
C MET A 58 -6.58 10.37 -1.01
N THR A 59 -7.88 10.19 -1.26
CA THR A 59 -8.95 10.59 -0.33
C THR A 59 -8.93 9.81 0.97
N THR A 60 -8.58 8.53 0.90
CA THR A 60 -8.67 7.58 2.01
C THR A 60 -7.34 7.35 2.72
N SER A 61 -6.27 8.02 2.25
CA SER A 61 -4.92 7.89 2.78
C SER A 61 -4.69 8.52 4.15
N LYS A 62 -5.46 9.53 4.57
CA LYS A 62 -5.23 10.25 5.84
C LYS A 62 -6.47 10.19 6.73
N LEU A 63 -6.27 10.30 8.05
CA LEU A 63 -7.34 10.38 9.03
C LEU A 63 -8.28 11.56 8.74
N TYR A 64 -7.68 12.71 8.42
CA TYR A 64 -8.39 13.86 7.88
C TYR A 64 -8.05 14.00 6.41
N VAL A 65 -9.08 14.05 5.55
CA VAL A 65 -8.90 14.22 4.11
C VAL A 65 -8.11 15.50 3.84
N ASP A 66 -7.03 15.37 3.08
CA ASP A 66 -6.15 16.48 2.69
C ASP A 66 -6.45 16.88 1.24
N PRO A 67 -7.10 18.03 0.99
CA PRO A 67 -7.45 18.46 -0.36
C PRO A 67 -6.24 18.64 -1.28
N ALA A 68 -5.07 18.99 -0.74
CA ALA A 68 -3.85 19.16 -1.53
C ALA A 68 -3.34 17.81 -2.03
N HIS A 69 -3.40 16.77 -1.19
CA HIS A 69 -3.04 15.41 -1.56
C HIS A 69 -4.01 14.83 -2.59
N VAL A 70 -5.32 15.07 -2.41
CA VAL A 70 -6.34 14.64 -3.38
C VAL A 70 -6.14 15.30 -4.75
N ALA A 71 -5.70 16.56 -4.79
CA ALA A 71 -5.44 17.26 -6.05
C ALA A 71 -4.30 16.64 -6.88
N GLU A 72 -3.39 15.86 -6.27
CA GLU A 72 -2.34 15.14 -7.00
C GLU A 72 -2.93 14.12 -7.99
N ALA A 73 -4.14 13.60 -7.73
CA ALA A 73 -4.83 12.68 -8.63
C ALA A 73 -5.27 13.32 -9.96
N GLU A 74 -5.27 14.66 -10.06
CA GLU A 74 -5.61 15.37 -11.29
C GLU A 74 -4.45 15.40 -12.31
N GLU A 75 -3.23 15.04 -11.87
CA GLU A 75 -2.06 14.94 -12.72
C GLU A 75 -2.07 13.63 -13.52
N ASN A 76 -2.33 13.73 -14.83
CA ASN A 76 -2.55 12.57 -15.70
C ASN A 76 -1.41 11.55 -15.67
N ASP A 77 -0.17 12.00 -15.76
CA ASP A 77 0.98 11.10 -15.83
C ASP A 77 1.17 10.34 -14.51
N PHE A 78 0.99 11.02 -13.39
CA PHE A 78 1.03 10.41 -12.06
C PHE A 78 -0.11 9.41 -11.89
N ALA A 79 -1.36 9.84 -12.09
CA ALA A 79 -2.53 8.99 -11.90
C ALA A 79 -2.49 7.75 -12.81
N ASN A 80 -2.07 7.90 -14.06
CA ASN A 80 -1.97 6.80 -15.01
C ASN A 80 -0.88 5.79 -14.62
N ALA A 81 0.30 6.27 -14.21
CA ALA A 81 1.37 5.37 -13.77
C ALA A 81 0.98 4.65 -12.46
N PHE A 82 0.46 5.41 -11.50
CA PHE A 82 0.03 4.94 -10.19
C PHE A 82 -1.02 3.83 -10.32
N ALA A 83 -2.19 4.17 -10.89
CA ALA A 83 -3.31 3.24 -10.98
C ALA A 83 -2.98 1.99 -11.80
N ARG A 84 -2.21 2.10 -12.90
CA ARG A 84 -1.89 0.95 -13.74
C ARG A 84 -0.95 -0.03 -13.06
N ILE A 85 0.10 0.47 -12.41
CA ILE A 85 1.05 -0.38 -11.69
C ILE A 85 0.33 -1.08 -10.54
N GLU A 86 -0.40 -0.31 -9.76
CA GLU A 86 -1.06 -0.79 -8.56
C GLU A 86 -2.11 -1.87 -8.92
N ASN A 87 -3.03 -1.54 -9.83
CA ASN A 87 -4.05 -2.48 -10.30
C ASN A 87 -3.44 -3.73 -10.97
N HIS A 88 -2.33 -3.58 -11.72
CA HIS A 88 -1.65 -4.70 -12.35
C HIS A 88 -1.22 -5.76 -11.34
N TYR A 89 -0.74 -5.36 -10.17
CA TYR A 89 -0.39 -6.34 -9.17
C TYR A 89 -1.60 -6.89 -8.43
N PHE A 90 -2.67 -6.12 -8.24
CA PHE A 90 -3.87 -6.63 -7.57
C PHE A 90 -4.59 -7.70 -8.36
N VAL A 91 -4.71 -7.52 -9.68
CA VAL A 91 -5.33 -8.55 -10.53
C VAL A 91 -4.47 -9.83 -10.59
N ASN A 92 -3.17 -9.73 -10.27
CA ASN A 92 -2.23 -10.84 -10.24
C ASN A 92 -1.91 -11.33 -8.82
N ASP A 93 -2.68 -10.91 -7.80
CA ASP A 93 -2.51 -11.36 -6.41
C ASP A 93 -1.10 -11.09 -5.85
N GLY A 94 -0.50 -9.97 -6.27
CA GLY A 94 0.89 -9.63 -5.94
C GLY A 94 1.91 -10.65 -6.47
N PHE A 95 1.53 -11.51 -7.43
CA PHE A 95 2.31 -12.64 -7.92
C PHE A 95 2.72 -13.63 -6.82
N MET A 96 1.90 -13.72 -5.75
CA MET A 96 2.13 -14.55 -4.59
C MET A 96 0.92 -15.43 -4.30
N ARG A 97 1.15 -16.51 -3.57
CA ARG A 97 0.04 -17.27 -2.98
C ARG A 97 -0.61 -16.43 -1.88
N ASP A 98 -1.90 -16.64 -1.66
CA ASP A 98 -2.62 -15.99 -0.57
C ASP A 98 -1.96 -16.25 0.79
N GLY A 99 -1.80 -15.20 1.59
CA GLY A 99 -1.17 -15.25 2.91
C GLY A 99 0.32 -15.61 2.95
N GLN A 100 1.00 -15.76 1.80
CA GLN A 100 2.38 -16.27 1.73
C GLN A 100 3.34 -15.54 2.68
N LEU A 101 3.28 -14.22 2.77
CA LEU A 101 4.20 -13.42 3.61
C LEU A 101 3.99 -13.59 5.13
N LEU A 102 2.84 -14.14 5.55
CA LEU A 102 2.54 -14.42 6.96
C LEU A 102 2.83 -15.87 7.34
N GLU A 103 3.23 -16.71 6.37
CA GLU A 103 3.61 -18.09 6.63
C GLU A 103 4.87 -18.14 7.49
N LYS A 104 4.87 -19.00 8.51
CA LYS A 104 6.00 -19.12 9.45
C LYS A 104 7.33 -19.37 8.74
N GLN A 105 7.34 -20.23 7.71
CA GLN A 105 8.55 -20.53 6.92
C GLN A 105 9.10 -19.32 6.16
N GLU A 106 8.25 -18.36 5.76
CA GLU A 106 8.68 -17.14 5.08
C GLU A 106 9.21 -16.14 6.11
N ILE A 107 8.52 -15.99 7.25
CA ILE A 107 8.97 -15.16 8.37
C ILE A 107 10.31 -15.64 8.93
N ASP A 108 10.50 -16.95 9.10
CA ASP A 108 11.73 -17.52 9.67
C ASP A 108 12.98 -17.15 8.83
N LYS A 109 12.83 -16.88 7.53
CA LYS A 109 13.94 -16.41 6.66
C LYS A 109 14.43 -15.02 7.03
N ILE A 110 13.54 -14.15 7.52
CA ILE A 110 13.84 -12.74 7.83
C ILE A 110 13.81 -12.42 9.33
N ARG A 111 13.44 -13.38 10.17
CA ARG A 111 13.20 -13.21 11.61
C ARG A 111 14.34 -12.57 12.39
N HIS A 112 15.57 -12.77 11.91
CA HIS A 112 16.80 -12.26 12.50
C HIS A 112 17.06 -10.78 12.20
N ILE A 113 16.32 -10.18 11.27
CA ILE A 113 16.43 -8.76 10.90
C ILE A 113 15.67 -7.93 11.96
N PRO A 114 16.31 -6.96 12.61
CA PRO A 114 15.61 -5.98 13.44
C PRO A 114 14.49 -5.31 12.63
N CYS A 115 13.28 -5.28 13.17
CA CYS A 115 12.13 -4.78 12.43
C CYS A 115 11.21 -3.98 13.35
N VAL A 116 10.89 -2.77 12.90
CA VAL A 116 9.86 -1.92 13.50
C VAL A 116 8.73 -1.75 12.50
N VAL A 117 7.50 -1.99 12.95
CA VAL A 117 6.28 -1.77 12.19
C VAL A 117 5.53 -0.62 12.83
N VAL A 118 5.25 0.42 12.05
CA VAL A 118 4.43 1.57 12.46
C VAL A 118 3.13 1.53 11.66
N GLN A 119 1.99 1.49 12.36
CA GLN A 119 0.68 1.32 11.75
C GLN A 119 -0.31 2.34 12.31
N GLY A 120 -1.05 3.03 11.43
CA GLY A 120 -2.18 3.87 11.84
C GLY A 120 -3.36 3.04 12.33
N ARG A 121 -3.97 3.44 13.45
CA ARG A 121 -5.15 2.78 14.01
C ARG A 121 -6.35 2.82 13.07
N TYR A 122 -6.50 3.92 12.33
CA TYR A 122 -7.63 4.19 11.45
C TYR A 122 -7.23 4.09 9.97
N ASP A 123 -6.17 3.35 9.66
CA ASP A 123 -5.85 3.00 8.28
C ASP A 123 -6.98 2.12 7.69
N VAL A 124 -7.68 2.69 6.71
CA VAL A 124 -8.79 2.02 6.00
C VAL A 124 -8.35 1.35 4.70
N ILE A 125 -7.13 1.64 4.22
CA ILE A 125 -6.55 1.05 3.00
C ILE A 125 -5.86 -0.26 3.36
N CYS A 126 -4.98 -0.23 4.37
CA CYS A 126 -4.28 -1.36 4.95
C CYS A 126 -4.66 -1.52 6.43
N PRO A 127 -5.84 -2.10 6.76
CA PRO A 127 -6.30 -2.19 8.14
C PRO A 127 -5.29 -2.85 9.09
N ALA A 128 -5.23 -2.33 10.32
CA ALA A 128 -4.29 -2.77 11.35
C ALA A 128 -4.36 -4.27 11.71
N THR A 129 -5.38 -4.99 11.23
CA THR A 129 -5.51 -6.44 11.36
C THR A 129 -4.32 -7.18 10.72
N THR A 130 -3.79 -6.72 9.58
CA THR A 130 -2.65 -7.34 8.90
C THR A 130 -1.36 -7.13 9.68
N ALA A 131 -1.07 -5.90 10.13
CA ALA A 131 0.09 -5.61 10.99
C ALA A 131 0.03 -6.40 12.32
N TYR A 132 -1.16 -6.55 12.90
CA TYR A 132 -1.35 -7.34 14.11
C TYR A 132 -1.19 -8.86 13.86
N ALA A 133 -1.61 -9.36 12.69
CA ALA A 133 -1.35 -10.74 12.29
C ALA A 133 0.15 -10.99 12.12
N LEU A 134 0.88 -10.06 11.49
CA LEU A 134 2.34 -10.13 11.38
C LEU A 134 3.02 -10.21 12.76
N LYS A 135 2.63 -9.36 13.71
CA LYS A 135 3.16 -9.40 15.09
C LYS A 135 2.91 -10.74 15.81
N LYS A 136 1.84 -11.47 15.47
CA LYS A 136 1.58 -12.80 16.05
C LYS A 136 2.54 -13.87 15.53
N VAL A 137 2.88 -13.82 14.23
CA VAL A 137 3.77 -14.81 13.60
C VAL A 137 5.25 -14.44 13.73
N TRP A 138 5.54 -13.14 13.92
CA TRP A 138 6.87 -12.58 14.18
C TRP A 138 6.87 -11.75 15.49
N PRO A 139 6.82 -12.40 16.68
CA PRO A 139 6.77 -11.72 17.97
C PRO A 139 7.96 -10.81 18.30
N GLU A 140 9.09 -10.98 17.62
CA GLU A 140 10.32 -10.21 17.81
C GLU A 140 10.23 -8.78 17.26
N ILE A 141 9.34 -8.51 16.29
CA ILE A 141 9.18 -7.15 15.74
C ILE A 141 8.64 -6.19 16.80
N THR A 142 9.03 -4.92 16.72
CA THR A 142 8.36 -3.87 17.49
C THR A 142 7.16 -3.35 16.70
N LEU A 143 5.94 -3.47 17.23
CA LEU A 143 4.73 -2.93 16.59
C LEU A 143 4.27 -1.69 17.35
N HIS A 144 4.31 -0.53 16.70
CA HIS A 144 3.71 0.70 17.16
C HIS A 144 2.38 0.94 16.44
N ILE A 145 1.31 1.09 17.22
CA ILE A 145 0.04 1.57 16.68
C ILE A 145 -0.13 3.05 17.04
N VAL A 146 -0.26 3.89 16.02
CA VAL A 146 -0.53 5.32 16.19
C VAL A 146 -2.04 5.52 16.34
N PRO A 147 -2.52 5.99 17.50
CA PRO A 147 -3.95 5.97 17.83
C PRO A 147 -4.79 6.90 16.95
N ASP A 148 -4.20 7.95 16.39
CA ASP A 148 -4.83 9.05 15.66
C ASP A 148 -4.24 9.24 14.25
N ALA A 149 -3.92 8.13 13.57
CA ALA A 149 -3.39 8.16 12.20
C ALA A 149 -4.14 7.21 11.26
N GLY A 150 -4.25 7.62 9.99
CA GLY A 150 -4.67 6.83 8.85
C GLY A 150 -3.52 6.06 8.20
N HIS A 151 -3.56 5.93 6.88
CA HIS A 151 -2.61 5.16 6.07
C HIS A 151 -1.27 5.87 5.82
N SER A 152 -1.31 7.19 5.63
CA SER A 152 -0.17 7.97 5.15
C SER A 152 0.99 7.94 6.13
N SER A 153 2.20 7.75 5.58
CA SER A 153 3.46 7.89 6.32
C SER A 153 3.69 9.30 6.89
N ARG A 154 2.94 10.29 6.39
CA ARG A 154 3.03 11.70 6.76
C ARG A 154 2.07 12.11 7.88
N GLU A 155 1.31 11.17 8.44
CA GLU A 155 0.54 11.42 9.66
C GLU A 155 1.51 11.83 10.78
N PRO A 156 1.22 12.88 11.59
CA PRO A 156 2.20 13.42 12.53
C PRO A 156 2.82 12.39 13.47
N GLY A 157 2.00 11.49 14.02
CA GLY A 157 2.46 10.40 14.89
C GLY A 157 3.26 9.33 14.14
N THR A 158 2.87 8.99 12.91
CA THR A 158 3.55 8.02 12.05
C THR A 158 4.92 8.53 11.63
N ALA A 159 4.99 9.75 11.08
CA ALA A 159 6.24 10.37 10.64
C ALA A 159 7.25 10.49 11.78
N LYS A 160 6.80 10.90 12.97
CA LYS A 160 7.66 10.99 14.16
C LYS A 160 8.26 9.64 14.55
N LEU A 161 7.47 8.57 14.50
CA LEU A 161 7.96 7.23 14.83
C LEU A 161 8.91 6.69 13.76
N LEU A 162 8.62 6.91 12.48
CA LEU A 162 9.50 6.50 11.39
C LEU A 162 10.89 7.15 11.52
N VAL A 163 10.95 8.47 11.72
CA VAL A 163 12.21 9.20 11.94
C VAL A 163 12.91 8.73 13.21
N LYS A 164 12.18 8.46 14.29
CA LYS A 164 12.75 7.95 15.53
C LYS A 164 13.39 6.58 15.31
N SER A 165 12.68 5.66 14.66
CA SER A 165 13.16 4.29 14.42
C SER A 165 14.39 4.27 13.51
N ASP A 166 14.44 5.11 12.50
CA ASP A 166 15.62 5.27 11.64
C ASP A 166 16.86 5.73 12.42
N ASN A 167 16.69 6.75 13.29
CA ASN A 167 17.79 7.23 14.14
C ASN A 167 18.27 6.20 15.17
N GLU A 168 17.35 5.45 15.79
CA GLU A 168 17.70 4.39 16.76
C GLU A 168 18.49 3.26 16.08
N GLU A 169 18.16 2.90 14.83
CA GLU A 169 18.97 1.95 14.07
C GLU A 169 20.36 2.52 13.74
N LEU A 170 20.46 3.76 13.27
CA LEU A 170 21.74 4.40 12.95
C LEU A 170 22.67 4.46 14.17
N ASP A 171 22.14 4.74 15.34
CA ASP A 171 22.91 4.75 16.59
C ASP A 171 23.36 3.34 16.99
N ALA A 172 22.53 2.31 16.76
CA ALA A 172 22.87 0.91 17.08
C ALA A 172 23.97 0.31 16.18
N TYR A 173 24.07 0.73 14.91
CA TYR A 173 25.11 0.27 13.98
C TYR A 173 26.44 1.02 14.10
N GLY A 174 26.53 1.98 15.02
CA GLY A 174 27.60 2.95 15.07
C GLY A 174 27.37 3.99 13.97
N ARG A 175 27.29 5.27 14.35
CA ARG A 175 27.25 6.39 13.40
C ARG A 175 28.32 6.15 12.34
N LEU A 176 27.96 6.30 11.06
CA LEU A 176 28.96 6.51 10.02
C LEU A 176 29.71 7.78 10.41
N ASP A 177 30.88 7.63 11.03
CA ASP A 177 31.68 8.73 11.56
C ASP A 177 31.82 9.83 10.49
N GLY A 178 31.21 10.99 10.74
CA GLY A 178 31.40 12.20 9.94
C GLY A 178 30.26 12.67 9.03
N LEU A 179 29.09 12.01 9.00
CA LEU A 179 27.93 12.60 8.31
C LEU A 179 27.19 13.60 9.21
N PRO A 180 26.96 14.84 8.78
CA PRO A 180 26.24 15.83 9.56
C PRO A 180 24.80 15.37 9.79
N VAL A 181 24.32 15.52 11.02
CA VAL A 181 22.87 15.42 11.32
C VAL A 181 22.17 16.44 10.42
N PRO A 182 21.22 16.03 9.54
CA PRO A 182 20.41 17.01 8.82
C PRO A 182 19.74 17.89 9.86
N ALA A 183 20.02 19.19 9.82
CA ALA A 183 19.31 20.14 10.66
C ALA A 183 17.80 19.95 10.45
N GLU A 184 17.00 20.11 11.52
CA GLU A 184 15.53 20.02 11.53
C GLU A 184 14.82 20.91 10.47
N SER A 185 15.55 21.67 9.66
CA SER A 185 15.07 22.67 8.72
C SER A 185 15.03 22.24 7.24
N SER A 186 15.56 21.09 6.83
CA SER A 186 15.40 20.65 5.43
C SER A 186 14.17 19.75 5.27
N GLN A 187 13.01 20.37 5.10
CA GLN A 187 11.82 19.76 4.50
C GLN A 187 12.09 19.39 3.02
N SER A 188 13.07 18.52 2.75
CA SER A 188 13.11 17.84 1.46
C SER A 188 11.98 16.81 1.49
N ARG A 189 10.90 17.09 0.76
CA ARG A 189 9.72 16.24 0.64
C ARG A 189 10.17 14.81 0.28
N PRO A 190 10.04 13.80 1.17
CA PRO A 190 10.07 12.42 0.71
C PRO A 190 8.86 12.25 -0.25
N PRO A 191 8.96 11.54 -1.38
CA PRO A 191 7.85 11.38 -2.30
C PRO A 191 6.61 10.81 -1.58
N ASP A 192 5.40 11.25 -1.95
CA ASP A 192 4.15 10.84 -1.28
C ASP A 192 3.68 9.46 -1.74
N ILE A 193 4.62 8.51 -1.74
CA ILE A 193 4.27 7.14 -1.95
C ILE A 193 4.04 6.60 -0.55
N GLY A 194 2.80 6.18 -0.24
CA GLY A 194 2.50 5.26 0.86
C GLY A 194 3.24 3.92 0.76
N MET A 195 4.35 3.85 0.02
CA MET A 195 5.26 2.73 -0.02
C MET A 195 6.15 2.79 1.22
N PHE A 196 5.70 2.06 2.24
CA PHE A 196 6.52 1.29 3.18
C PHE A 196 7.97 1.78 3.34
N TYR A 197 8.25 2.44 4.46
CA TYR A 197 9.62 2.73 4.86
C TYR A 197 10.29 1.43 5.35
N TRP A 198 10.83 0.66 4.41
CA TRP A 198 11.66 -0.51 4.66
C TRP A 198 13.11 -0.10 4.44
N HIS A 199 13.75 0.49 5.45
CA HIS A 199 15.20 0.66 5.38
C HIS A 199 15.85 -0.70 5.71
N ARG A 200 16.54 -1.28 4.71
CA ARG A 200 17.56 -2.32 4.84
C ARG A 200 17.18 -3.82 4.67
N CYS A 201 16.41 -4.19 3.63
CA CYS A 201 16.58 -5.53 3.01
C CYS A 201 17.73 -5.60 1.98
N GLU A 202 18.17 -4.48 1.42
CA GLU A 202 19.10 -4.53 0.27
C GLU A 202 20.59 -4.66 0.62
N ALA A 203 21.01 -4.33 1.85
CA ALA A 203 22.44 -4.36 2.18
C ALA A 203 23.01 -5.78 2.37
N ALA A 204 22.17 -6.78 2.67
CA ALA A 204 22.63 -8.15 2.91
C ALA A 204 22.70 -9.01 1.63
N LEU A 205 22.07 -8.59 0.54
CA LEU A 205 22.02 -9.35 -0.73
C LEU A 205 23.03 -8.86 -1.79
N ALA A 206 23.61 -7.66 -1.64
CA ALA A 206 24.50 -7.06 -2.62
C ALA A 206 26.02 -7.16 -2.30
N ALA A 207 26.40 -7.73 -1.15
CA ALA A 207 27.81 -7.88 -0.78
C ALA A 207 28.44 -9.11 -1.46
N GLY A 208 28.59 -9.03 -2.79
CA GLY A 208 29.29 -9.99 -3.63
C GLY A 208 30.05 -9.29 -4.75
N GLY A 209 31.20 -8.66 -4.41
CA GLY A 209 32.28 -8.43 -5.38
C GLY A 209 32.41 -7.03 -6.00
N HIS A 210 33.52 -6.38 -5.65
CA HIS A 210 34.32 -5.39 -6.40
C HIS A 210 33.74 -4.00 -6.75
N SER A 211 34.26 -3.02 -5.98
CA SER A 211 34.65 -1.65 -6.35
C SER A 211 34.50 -1.24 -7.83
N SER A 212 33.67 -0.22 -8.09
CA SER A 212 34.01 0.94 -8.91
C SER A 212 32.95 2.04 -8.75
N PHE A 213 33.41 3.24 -8.39
CA PHE A 213 32.63 4.46 -8.24
C PHE A 213 32.25 5.00 -9.62
N VAL A 214 30.96 5.13 -9.96
CA VAL A 214 30.48 5.94 -11.10
C VAL A 214 29.22 6.70 -10.73
N SER A 215 29.31 8.01 -10.98
CA SER A 215 28.29 9.04 -10.82
C SER A 215 27.23 9.00 -11.92
N SER A 216 26.06 9.57 -11.60
CA SER A 216 25.02 10.12 -12.47
C SER A 216 23.76 9.27 -12.74
N ARG A 217 22.63 9.85 -12.32
CA ARG A 217 21.29 9.84 -12.95
C ARG A 217 20.94 8.58 -13.75
N ALA A 218 20.44 7.55 -13.07
CA ALA A 218 19.59 6.53 -13.68
C ALA A 218 18.72 5.87 -12.61
N VAL A 219 17.42 5.78 -12.92
CA VAL A 219 16.36 5.13 -12.15
C VAL A 219 16.68 3.63 -11.94
N PRO A 220 16.50 3.06 -10.73
CA PRO A 220 16.46 1.60 -10.59
C PRO A 220 15.04 1.10 -10.32
N SER A 221 14.48 0.47 -11.34
CA SER A 221 13.23 -0.28 -11.45
C SER A 221 13.21 -1.61 -10.66
N LEU A 222 13.79 -1.64 -9.46
CA LEU A 222 13.90 -2.85 -8.63
C LEU A 222 13.01 -2.85 -7.37
N TRP A 223 12.42 -1.70 -7.02
CA TRP A 223 11.63 -1.52 -5.79
C TRP A 223 10.21 -2.12 -5.80
N LEU A 224 9.73 -2.56 -6.97
CA LEU A 224 8.32 -2.86 -7.20
C LEU A 224 7.93 -4.33 -6.91
N ARG A 225 8.88 -5.24 -6.67
CA ARG A 225 8.58 -6.68 -6.58
C ARG A 225 8.13 -7.16 -5.19
N ASP A 226 8.64 -6.56 -4.12
CA ASP A 226 8.44 -7.10 -2.77
C ASP A 226 7.37 -6.35 -1.95
N VAL A 227 6.96 -5.17 -2.40
CA VAL A 227 6.09 -4.25 -1.66
C VAL A 227 4.60 -4.59 -1.81
N ILE A 228 4.22 -5.41 -2.80
CA ILE A 228 2.82 -5.49 -3.24
C ILE A 228 2.05 -6.70 -2.67
N GLY A 229 2.73 -7.69 -2.09
CA GLY A 229 2.07 -8.87 -1.51
C GLY A 229 1.24 -8.60 -0.26
N VAL A 230 1.64 -7.63 0.55
CA VAL A 230 0.90 -7.24 1.77
C VAL A 230 -0.36 -6.44 1.41
N PHE A 231 -0.33 -5.73 0.26
CA PHE A 231 -1.40 -4.86 -0.21
C PHE A 231 -2.59 -5.64 -0.82
N ALA A 232 -2.30 -6.69 -1.60
CA ALA A 232 -3.33 -7.49 -2.27
C ALA A 232 -4.30 -8.20 -1.29
N GLU A 233 -3.83 -8.56 -0.09
CA GLU A 233 -4.64 -9.22 0.95
C GLU A 233 -5.51 -8.23 1.73
N ALA A 234 -5.05 -6.99 1.92
CA ALA A 234 -5.84 -5.94 2.57
C ALA A 234 -7.03 -5.51 1.69
N LEU A 235 -6.78 -5.30 0.40
CA LEU A 235 -7.84 -4.92 -0.54
C LEU A 235 -8.83 -6.06 -0.83
N ARG A 236 -8.41 -7.33 -0.91
CA ARG A 236 -9.37 -8.43 -1.09
C ARG A 236 -10.29 -8.62 0.10
N ARG A 237 -9.86 -8.33 1.33
CA ARG A 237 -10.76 -8.35 2.49
C ARG A 237 -11.76 -7.17 2.49
N CYS A 238 -11.41 -6.05 1.87
CA CYS A 238 -12.31 -4.91 1.69
C CYS A 238 -13.24 -5.05 0.46
N ALA A 239 -12.76 -5.62 -0.64
CA ALA A 239 -13.54 -5.83 -1.87
C ALA A 239 -14.36 -7.15 -1.85
N GLY A 240 -13.86 -8.18 -1.18
CA GLY A 240 -14.45 -9.53 -1.11
C GLY A 240 -15.72 -9.64 -0.27
N SER A 241 -16.16 -8.59 0.44
CA SER A 241 -17.45 -8.59 1.15
C SER A 241 -18.66 -8.25 0.26
N ILE A 242 -18.49 -8.10 -1.05
CA ILE A 242 -19.57 -7.70 -1.98
C ILE A 242 -20.07 -8.89 -2.85
N GLY A 243 -19.48 -10.10 -2.73
CA GLY A 243 -19.65 -11.16 -3.74
C GLY A 243 -20.33 -12.49 -3.39
N THR A 244 -20.81 -12.75 -2.17
CA THR A 244 -21.36 -14.11 -1.84
C THR A 244 -22.61 -14.15 -0.96
N ALA A 245 -23.55 -13.22 -1.15
CA ALA A 245 -24.87 -13.30 -0.50
C ALA A 245 -26.03 -13.06 -1.47
N VAL A 246 -26.02 -13.72 -2.64
CA VAL A 246 -27.25 -13.96 -3.42
C VAL A 246 -27.23 -15.43 -3.83
N GLY A 247 -28.12 -16.21 -3.21
CA GLY A 247 -28.10 -17.67 -3.18
C GLY A 247 -28.23 -18.35 -4.54
N ARG A 248 -27.41 -19.39 -4.75
CA ARG A 248 -27.72 -20.49 -5.66
C ARG A 248 -28.39 -21.62 -4.88
N ARG A 249 -29.70 -21.74 -5.14
CA ARG A 249 -30.48 -22.96 -5.40
C ARG A 249 -30.30 -24.16 -4.45
N GLU A 250 -31.36 -24.45 -3.70
CA GLU A 250 -31.79 -25.83 -3.48
C GLU A 250 -32.97 -26.14 -4.41
N HIS A 251 -32.67 -26.81 -5.52
CA HIS A 251 -33.62 -27.73 -6.14
C HIS A 251 -33.01 -29.12 -6.00
N SER A 252 -33.56 -29.92 -5.10
CA SER A 252 -33.53 -31.37 -5.19
C SER A 252 -34.90 -31.90 -4.77
N GLN A 253 -35.47 -32.71 -5.65
CA GLN A 253 -36.74 -33.41 -5.58
C GLN A 253 -36.78 -34.39 -4.39
N HIS A 254 -37.94 -34.53 -3.73
CA HIS A 254 -38.60 -35.82 -3.48
C HIS A 254 -39.89 -35.63 -2.66
N ALA A 255 -41.02 -36.01 -3.29
CA ALA A 255 -42.33 -36.47 -2.79
C ALA A 255 -43.48 -35.78 -3.52
#